data_AF-A0A162I0V8-F1
#
_entry.id   AF-A0A162I0V8-F1
#
_cell.length_a   1.000
_cell.length_b   1.000
_cell.length_c   1.000
_cell.angle_alpha   90.00
_cell.angle_beta   90.00
_cell.angle_gamma   90.00
#
_symmetry.space_group_name_H-M   'P 1'
#
loop_
_entity.id
_entity.type
_entity.pdbx_description
1 polymer ?
#
loop_
_entity_poly.entity_id
_entity_poly.type
_entity_poly.pdbx_seq_one_letter_code
_entity_poly.pdbx_strand_id
1 'polypeptide(L)'
;MRLLSSYLLLLLATASPSLAATDPSAKPPPKPCTLKSPLTGAYFDLNKISIIPPPDSKDDGSSSPDTNGGLNGGGGTSTGAGEVRSESWHARGYDYGANFTLNICAPVVEKLDKVEGIEDDRKANISGFYMKDDKVFSIGQASSEPIFRGKRMVLNYTDGSPCPAPSQSSRKSTIISFLCDRDMIGPPATLSYVGTLDECSYFFEIRTSAACGGVAASSEGGLSPAGYILLEVALISGR
;
A
#
# COMPACT_ATOMS: atom_id res chain seq x y z
N MET A 1 36.67 67.40 40.44
CA MET A 1 37.53 66.48 39.67
C MET A 1 37.15 65.04 40.01
N ARG A 2 36.34 64.38 39.18
CA ARG A 2 36.17 62.92 39.16
C ARG A 2 35.98 62.48 37.71
N LEU A 3 36.81 61.54 37.27
CA LEU A 3 36.83 60.93 35.94
C LEU A 3 35.55 60.11 35.73
N LEU A 4 34.88 60.25 34.58
CA LEU A 4 33.73 59.44 34.19
C LEU A 4 34.14 58.45 33.09
N SER A 5 33.92 57.18 33.40
CA SER A 5 34.12 55.99 32.57
C SER A 5 32.92 55.78 31.64
N SER A 6 33.13 55.25 30.44
CA SER A 6 32.06 54.80 29.55
C SER A 6 32.51 53.49 28.89
N TYR A 7 32.05 52.36 29.43
CA TYR A 7 32.18 51.04 28.82
C TYR A 7 30.88 50.70 28.09
N LEU A 8 31.00 50.40 26.80
CA LEU A 8 29.94 49.97 25.90
C LEU A 8 29.71 48.45 26.07
N LEU A 9 28.52 48.02 26.49
CA LEU A 9 28.12 46.61 26.49
C LEU A 9 27.29 46.29 25.23
N LEU A 10 27.79 45.35 24.42
CA LEU A 10 27.09 44.76 23.27
C LEU A 10 26.30 43.52 23.75
N LEU A 11 24.97 43.54 23.66
CA LEU A 11 24.12 42.36 23.89
C LEU A 11 23.95 41.58 22.57
N LEU A 12 24.64 40.43 22.43
CA LEU A 12 24.34 39.46 21.38
C LEU A 12 23.12 38.63 21.80
N ALA A 13 22.01 38.76 21.08
CA ALA A 13 20.89 37.83 21.17
C ALA A 13 21.21 36.57 20.34
N THR A 14 21.61 35.49 21.01
CA THR A 14 21.74 34.17 20.37
C THR A 14 20.37 33.51 20.33
N ALA A 15 19.76 33.41 19.15
CA ALA A 15 18.61 32.56 18.93
C ALA A 15 19.08 31.10 18.86
N SER A 16 18.76 30.31 19.89
CA SER A 16 18.99 28.87 19.89
C SER A 16 18.07 28.19 18.86
N PRO A 17 18.57 27.27 18.02
CA PRO A 17 17.68 26.43 17.22
C PRO A 17 16.95 25.45 18.15
N SER A 18 15.61 25.52 18.18
CA SER A 18 14.79 24.48 18.79
C SER A 18 15.00 23.17 18.03
N LEU A 19 15.71 22.22 18.64
CA LEU A 19 15.61 20.82 18.23
C LEU A 19 14.21 20.33 18.62
N ALA A 20 13.40 20.01 17.61
CA ALA A 20 12.21 19.20 17.81
C ALA A 20 12.66 17.79 18.25
N ALA A 21 12.31 17.40 19.47
CA ALA A 21 12.56 16.06 19.97
C ALA A 21 11.69 15.05 19.21
N THR A 22 12.30 14.17 18.41
CA THR A 22 11.64 12.99 17.87
C THR A 22 11.48 11.96 18.98
N ASP A 23 10.24 11.64 19.32
CA ASP A 23 9.88 10.59 20.27
C ASP A 23 10.40 9.23 19.74
N PRO A 24 11.30 8.53 20.46
CA PRO A 24 11.93 7.29 19.99
C PRO A 24 10.97 6.10 19.86
N SER A 25 9.68 6.26 20.20
CA SER A 25 8.68 5.19 20.16
C SER A 25 7.60 5.35 19.08
N ALA A 26 7.68 6.36 18.20
CA ALA A 26 6.72 6.51 17.10
C ALA A 26 7.10 5.61 15.91
N LYS A 27 6.26 4.61 15.59
CA LYS A 27 6.40 3.81 14.36
C LYS A 27 6.37 4.77 13.15
N PRO A 28 7.30 4.66 12.19
CA PRO A 28 7.29 5.52 11.00
C PRO A 28 5.92 5.47 10.31
N PRO A 29 5.42 6.59 9.78
CA PRO A 29 4.18 6.58 9.00
C PRO A 29 4.33 5.59 7.84
N PRO A 30 3.27 4.83 7.50
CA PRO A 30 3.33 3.86 6.42
C PRO A 30 3.74 4.55 5.12
N LYS A 31 4.64 3.91 4.35
CA LYS A 31 5.06 4.43 3.05
C LYS A 31 3.83 4.54 2.14
N PRO A 32 3.66 5.65 1.40
CA PRO A 32 2.52 5.82 0.52
C PRO A 32 2.59 4.79 -0.62
N CYS A 33 1.52 4.01 -0.81
CA CYS A 33 1.38 3.05 -1.91
C CYS A 33 0.98 3.78 -3.21
N THR A 34 1.91 4.56 -3.76
CA THR A 34 1.63 5.45 -4.89
C THR A 34 2.81 5.48 -5.85
N LEU A 35 2.54 5.73 -7.13
CA LEU A 35 3.59 5.88 -8.14
C LEU A 35 3.15 6.81 -9.27
N LYS A 36 4.13 7.31 -10.01
CA LYS A 36 3.93 8.12 -11.21
C LYS A 36 4.45 7.38 -12.43
N SER A 37 3.68 7.37 -13.50
CA SER A 37 4.12 6.83 -14.79
C SER A 37 5.24 7.69 -15.36
N PRO A 38 6.42 7.11 -15.66
CA PRO A 38 7.52 7.86 -16.27
C PRO A 38 7.22 8.26 -17.73
N LEU A 39 6.27 7.57 -18.39
CA LEU A 39 5.94 7.80 -19.80
C LEU A 39 4.85 8.85 -19.97
N THR A 40 3.82 8.84 -19.12
CA THR A 40 2.64 9.70 -19.26
C THR A 40 2.53 10.76 -18.17
N GLY A 41 3.33 10.65 -17.10
CA GLY A 41 3.20 11.51 -15.93
C GLY A 41 1.94 11.25 -15.08
N ALA A 42 1.10 10.28 -15.46
CA ALA A 42 -0.11 9.92 -14.72
C ALA A 42 0.24 9.45 -13.30
N TYR A 43 -0.59 9.81 -12.32
CA TYR A 43 -0.43 9.44 -10.92
C TYR A 43 -1.38 8.30 -10.54
N PHE A 44 -0.90 7.38 -9.73
CA PHE A 44 -1.63 6.19 -9.32
C PHE A 44 -1.57 6.08 -7.80
N ASP A 45 -2.74 5.97 -7.18
CA ASP A 45 -2.90 5.87 -5.73
C ASP A 45 -3.58 4.54 -5.39
N LEU A 46 -2.78 3.57 -4.98
CA LEU A 46 -3.20 2.23 -4.64
C LEU A 46 -3.56 2.09 -3.15
N ASN A 47 -3.39 3.14 -2.33
CA ASN A 47 -3.82 3.11 -0.92
C ASN A 47 -5.33 2.83 -0.79
N LYS A 48 -6.11 3.16 -1.83
CA LYS A 48 -7.55 2.91 -1.91
C LYS A 48 -7.94 1.43 -1.84
N ILE A 49 -7.00 0.53 -2.12
CA ILE A 49 -7.19 -0.91 -2.10
C ILE A 49 -6.24 -1.60 -1.12
N SER A 50 -5.48 -0.82 -0.35
CA SER A 50 -4.76 -1.28 0.84
C SER A 50 -5.76 -1.39 1.98
N ILE A 51 -5.83 -2.56 2.59
CA ILE A 51 -6.73 -2.79 3.72
C ILE A 51 -5.97 -2.51 5.01
N ILE A 52 -6.34 -1.45 5.72
CA ILE A 52 -5.79 -1.12 7.02
C ILE A 52 -6.94 -1.27 8.03
N PRO A 53 -6.91 -2.28 8.91
CA PRO A 53 -7.97 -2.45 9.89
C PRO A 53 -7.96 -1.25 10.85
N PRO A 54 -9.14 -0.76 11.28
CA PRO A 54 -9.22 0.29 12.29
C PRO A 54 -8.47 -0.12 13.57
N PRO A 55 -7.78 0.81 14.24
CA PRO A 55 -7.32 0.54 15.60
C PRO A 55 -8.57 0.33 16.46
N ASP A 56 -8.69 -0.85 17.07
CA ASP A 56 -9.77 -1.26 17.98
C ASP A 56 -11.09 -1.77 17.36
N SER A 57 -11.03 -2.79 16.50
CA SER A 57 -12.07 -3.84 16.55
C SER A 57 -11.63 -4.87 17.59
N LYS A 58 -12.21 -4.78 18.79
CA LYS A 58 -12.14 -5.85 19.80
C LYS A 58 -12.51 -7.17 19.12
N ASP A 59 -11.73 -8.19 19.43
CA ASP A 59 -11.91 -9.55 18.94
C ASP A 59 -13.34 -10.05 19.18
N ASP A 60 -14.21 -9.94 18.16
CA ASP A 60 -15.36 -10.83 18.06
C ASP A 60 -14.81 -12.15 17.50
N GLY A 61 -14.56 -13.09 18.40
CA GLY A 61 -14.08 -14.42 18.07
C GLY A 61 -14.94 -15.09 16.99
N SER A 62 -14.43 -15.11 15.77
CA SER A 62 -14.94 -15.82 14.61
C SER A 62 -13.87 -15.65 13.52
N SER A 63 -13.09 -16.64 13.09
CA SER A 63 -13.37 -18.06 13.00
C SER A 63 -12.06 -18.85 12.92
N SER A 64 -12.05 -20.02 13.57
CA SER A 64 -11.19 -21.15 13.22
C SER A 64 -11.33 -21.44 11.72
N PRO A 65 -10.27 -21.88 11.01
CA PRO A 65 -10.39 -22.38 9.65
C PRO A 65 -11.03 -23.77 9.68
N ASP A 66 -12.34 -23.82 9.93
CA ASP A 66 -13.11 -25.05 9.81
C ASP A 66 -13.69 -25.17 8.39
N THR A 67 -13.45 -26.35 7.84
CA THR A 67 -13.63 -26.83 6.47
C THR A 67 -15.07 -26.92 5.98
N ASN A 68 -15.21 -26.91 4.64
CA ASN A 68 -16.29 -27.50 3.84
C ASN A 68 -17.72 -26.96 4.02
N GLY A 69 -18.07 -26.01 3.14
CA GLY A 69 -19.45 -25.67 2.82
C GLY A 69 -19.49 -24.83 1.55
N GLY A 70 -19.90 -25.44 0.43
CA GLY A 70 -20.07 -24.73 -0.83
C GLY A 70 -21.08 -23.59 -0.70
N LEU A 71 -20.67 -22.39 -1.09
CA LEU A 71 -21.57 -21.28 -1.35
C LEU A 71 -21.16 -20.60 -2.67
N ASN A 72 -22.12 -20.57 -3.58
CA ASN A 72 -22.16 -19.65 -4.71
C ASN A 72 -22.18 -18.20 -4.19
N GLY A 73 -21.56 -17.27 -4.91
CA GLY A 73 -21.72 -15.82 -4.71
C GLY A 73 -20.49 -15.05 -5.21
N GLY A 74 -20.53 -14.22 -6.25
CA GLY A 74 -21.69 -13.64 -6.92
C GLY A 74 -22.35 -12.59 -6.04
N GLY A 75 -21.93 -11.33 -6.16
CA GLY A 75 -22.70 -10.17 -5.68
C GLY A 75 -22.50 -9.79 -4.21
N GLY A 76 -21.40 -9.08 -3.91
CA GLY A 76 -21.42 -8.14 -2.80
C GLY A 76 -22.33 -6.97 -3.18
N THR A 77 -23.43 -6.80 -2.44
CA THR A 77 -24.43 -5.76 -2.65
C THR A 77 -23.89 -4.44 -2.08
N SER A 78 -23.49 -3.48 -2.93
CA SER A 78 -23.10 -2.14 -2.48
C SER A 78 -24.28 -1.18 -2.61
N THR A 79 -25.08 -1.08 -1.54
CA THR A 79 -25.84 0.15 -1.27
C THR A 79 -24.90 1.17 -0.64
N GLY A 80 -24.85 2.38 -1.19
CA GLY A 80 -23.84 3.39 -0.87
C GLY A 80 -23.77 3.84 0.58
N ALA A 81 -22.59 3.68 1.18
CA ALA A 81 -21.90 4.52 2.15
C ALA A 81 -20.59 3.77 2.48
N GLY A 82 -19.44 4.45 2.56
CA GLY A 82 -18.12 3.83 2.60
C GLY A 82 -17.96 2.72 3.64
N GLU A 83 -18.05 1.48 3.20
CA GLU A 83 -17.82 0.29 4.01
C GLU A 83 -16.31 0.08 4.15
N VAL A 84 -15.81 0.13 5.37
CA VAL A 84 -14.41 -0.16 5.69
C VAL A 84 -14.25 -1.67 5.61
N ARG A 85 -13.64 -2.15 4.53
CA ARG A 85 -13.31 -3.58 4.37
C ARG A 85 -12.35 -4.00 5.48
N SER A 86 -12.67 -5.10 6.17
CA SER A 86 -11.92 -5.63 7.31
C SER A 86 -11.22 -6.96 7.02
N GLU A 87 -11.28 -7.45 5.78
CA GLU A 87 -10.68 -8.70 5.30
C GLU A 87 -9.73 -8.43 4.14
N SER A 88 -8.66 -9.22 4.05
CA SER A 88 -7.72 -9.16 2.93
C SER A 88 -8.39 -9.59 1.61
N TRP A 89 -7.69 -9.45 0.49
CA TRP A 89 -8.18 -9.89 -0.82
C TRP A 89 -8.00 -11.39 -0.99
N HIS A 90 -9.02 -12.06 -1.52
CA HIS A 90 -8.99 -13.50 -1.75
C HIS A 90 -8.93 -13.84 -3.24
N ALA A 91 -8.12 -14.83 -3.59
CA ALA A 91 -8.06 -15.40 -4.92
C ALA A 91 -8.17 -16.92 -4.84
N ARG A 92 -8.95 -17.51 -5.74
CA ARG A 92 -9.13 -18.97 -5.82
C ARG A 92 -8.07 -19.57 -6.74
N GLY A 93 -7.26 -20.49 -6.23
CA GLY A 93 -6.34 -21.31 -7.03
C GLY A 93 -6.95 -22.67 -7.33
N TYR A 94 -7.97 -22.74 -8.20
CA TYR A 94 -8.69 -23.99 -8.50
C TYR A 94 -7.78 -25.12 -8.98
N ASP A 95 -6.80 -24.78 -9.81
CA ASP A 95 -5.77 -25.68 -10.34
C ASP A 95 -4.65 -25.96 -9.32
N TYR A 96 -4.33 -25.00 -8.46
CA TYR A 96 -3.33 -25.15 -7.41
C TYR A 96 -3.82 -25.99 -6.21
N GLY A 97 -5.13 -26.02 -5.99
CA GLY A 97 -5.74 -26.73 -4.85
C GLY A 97 -5.67 -25.96 -3.53
N ALA A 98 -5.44 -24.65 -3.56
CA ALA A 98 -5.53 -23.79 -2.38
C ALA A 98 -6.08 -22.41 -2.73
N ASN A 99 -6.68 -21.75 -1.73
CA ASN A 99 -7.06 -20.35 -1.82
C ASN A 99 -5.93 -19.47 -1.27
N PHE A 100 -5.79 -18.31 -1.88
CA PHE A 100 -4.79 -17.33 -1.52
C PHE A 100 -5.44 -16.12 -0.87
N THR A 101 -4.76 -15.56 0.12
CA THR A 101 -5.16 -14.34 0.81
C THR A 101 -4.01 -13.36 0.73
N LEU A 102 -4.26 -12.15 0.21
CA LEU A 102 -3.25 -11.11 0.01
C LEU A 102 -3.79 -9.74 0.39
N ASN A 103 -2.90 -8.86 0.86
CA ASN A 103 -3.19 -7.44 0.96
C ASN A 103 -2.26 -6.66 0.01
N ILE A 104 -2.64 -5.42 -0.32
CA ILE A 104 -1.93 -4.58 -1.28
C ILE A 104 -1.19 -3.49 -0.51
N CYS A 105 0.13 -3.43 -0.66
CA CYS A 105 1.03 -2.48 0.01
C CYS A 105 1.02 -2.45 1.54
N ALA A 106 0.38 -3.42 2.17
CA ALA A 106 0.26 -3.56 3.59
C ALA A 106 0.24 -5.06 3.96
N PRO A 107 0.58 -5.41 5.21
CA PRO A 107 0.45 -6.77 5.70
C PRO A 107 -1.01 -7.26 5.66
N VAL A 108 -1.20 -8.57 5.59
CA VAL A 108 -2.53 -9.18 5.72
C VAL A 108 -3.16 -8.81 7.06
N VAL A 109 -4.47 -8.64 7.08
CA VAL A 109 -5.21 -8.25 8.31
C VAL A 109 -5.41 -9.43 9.25
N GLU A 110 -5.34 -10.64 8.71
CA GLU A 110 -5.47 -11.90 9.42
C GLU A 110 -4.29 -12.10 10.39
N LYS A 111 -4.59 -12.51 11.63
CA LYS A 111 -3.58 -12.91 12.59
C LYS A 111 -3.02 -14.28 12.18
N LEU A 112 -1.70 -14.35 11.98
CA LEU A 112 -1.01 -15.57 11.58
C LEU A 112 -0.15 -16.10 12.75
N ASP A 113 -0.49 -17.27 13.27
CA ASP A 113 0.22 -17.87 14.40
C ASP A 113 1.50 -18.58 13.96
N LYS A 114 1.40 -19.72 13.27
CA LYS A 114 2.56 -20.50 12.80
C LYS A 114 2.64 -20.42 11.28
N VAL A 115 3.75 -19.85 10.79
CA VAL A 115 4.03 -19.72 9.36
C VAL A 115 5.32 -20.46 9.04
N GLU A 116 5.26 -21.34 8.04
CA GLU A 116 6.37 -22.23 7.71
C GLU A 116 7.61 -21.45 7.29
N GLY A 117 8.72 -21.65 8.02
CA GLY A 117 10.02 -21.04 7.76
C GLY A 117 10.05 -19.51 7.84
N ILE A 118 9.13 -18.88 8.57
CA ILE A 118 9.11 -17.44 8.87
C ILE A 118 9.19 -17.25 10.39
N GLU A 119 10.18 -16.47 10.83
CA GLU A 119 10.36 -16.07 12.23
C GLU A 119 9.21 -15.18 12.74
N ASP A 120 8.96 -15.21 14.05
CA ASP A 120 7.81 -14.53 14.69
C ASP A 120 7.77 -13.02 14.42
N ASP A 121 8.93 -12.35 14.47
CA ASP A 121 9.10 -10.92 14.24
C ASP A 121 8.73 -10.50 12.80
N ARG A 122 8.81 -11.44 11.86
CA ARG A 122 8.51 -11.21 10.44
C ARG A 122 7.08 -11.56 10.04
N LYS A 123 6.29 -12.18 10.92
CA LYS A 123 4.90 -12.55 10.63
C LYS A 123 4.00 -11.33 10.43
N ALA A 124 4.23 -10.29 11.23
CA ALA A 124 3.46 -9.04 11.18
C ALA A 124 3.59 -8.27 9.86
N ASN A 125 4.53 -8.65 8.98
CA ASN A 125 4.76 -8.01 7.69
C ASN A 125 4.43 -8.91 6.48
N ILE A 126 3.87 -10.11 6.70
CA ILE A 126 3.38 -10.97 5.62
C ILE A 126 2.26 -10.28 4.87
N SER A 127 2.35 -10.20 3.54
CA SER A 127 1.32 -9.57 2.68
C SER A 127 0.59 -10.53 1.76
N GLY A 128 0.96 -11.80 1.81
CA GLY A 128 0.23 -12.85 1.15
C GLY A 128 0.55 -14.22 1.71
N PHE A 129 -0.44 -15.09 1.77
CA PHE A 129 -0.27 -16.48 2.18
C PHE A 129 -1.28 -17.42 1.51
N TYR A 130 -1.01 -18.71 1.61
CA TYR A 130 -1.98 -19.79 1.38
C TYR A 130 -1.89 -20.83 2.49
N MET A 131 -2.94 -21.64 2.62
CA MET A 131 -2.97 -22.79 3.52
C MET A 131 -2.95 -24.09 2.72
N LYS A 132 -2.14 -25.05 3.13
CA LYS A 132 -2.06 -26.41 2.54
C LYS A 132 -1.64 -27.39 3.63
N ASP A 133 -2.35 -28.51 3.75
CA ASP A 133 -2.09 -29.54 4.77
C ASP A 133 -2.00 -28.97 6.20
N ASP A 134 -2.96 -28.12 6.58
CA ASP A 134 -3.05 -27.42 7.87
C ASP A 134 -1.83 -26.54 8.22
N LYS A 135 -1.05 -26.16 7.20
CA LYS A 135 0.12 -25.27 7.34
C LYS A 135 -0.08 -23.99 6.55
N VAL A 136 0.40 -22.90 7.13
CA VAL A 136 0.40 -21.57 6.50
C VAL A 136 1.75 -21.34 5.83
N PHE A 137 1.72 -20.98 4.55
CA PHE A 137 2.90 -20.61 3.78
C PHE A 137 2.79 -19.16 3.33
N SER A 138 3.75 -18.33 3.70
CA SER A 138 3.88 -16.97 3.22
C SER A 138 4.36 -16.97 1.77
N ILE A 139 3.76 -16.14 0.92
CA ILE A 139 4.20 -15.90 -0.48
C ILE A 139 4.86 -14.54 -0.66
N GLY A 140 5.01 -13.77 0.41
CA GLY A 140 5.91 -12.63 0.46
C GLY A 140 5.59 -11.60 1.55
N GLN A 141 6.56 -10.74 1.80
CA GLN A 141 6.52 -9.62 2.74
C GLN A 141 5.98 -8.36 2.07
N ALA A 142 5.43 -7.44 2.87
CA ALA A 142 4.86 -6.19 2.38
C ALA A 142 5.88 -5.33 1.66
N SER A 143 5.46 -4.79 0.53
CA SER A 143 6.15 -3.73 -0.19
C SER A 143 5.13 -2.67 -0.56
N SER A 144 5.46 -1.40 -0.34
CA SER A 144 4.63 -0.27 -0.75
C SER A 144 5.16 0.43 -2.01
N GLU A 145 6.05 -0.25 -2.75
CA GLU A 145 6.79 0.31 -3.88
C GLU A 145 6.41 -0.40 -5.20
N PRO A 146 5.24 -0.08 -5.79
CA PRO A 146 4.88 -0.56 -7.12
C PRO A 146 5.79 0.07 -8.18
N ILE A 147 6.04 -0.66 -9.26
CA ILE A 147 6.90 -0.24 -10.36
C ILE A 147 6.23 -0.47 -11.72
N PHE A 148 6.64 0.29 -12.73
CA PHE A 148 6.29 -0.02 -14.11
C PHE A 148 7.32 -0.97 -14.74
N ARG A 149 6.85 -2.11 -15.23
CA ARG A 149 7.59 -3.03 -16.09
C ARG A 149 7.00 -2.93 -17.49
N GLY A 150 7.63 -2.13 -18.35
CA GLY A 150 7.04 -1.75 -19.63
C GLY A 150 5.73 -0.98 -19.44
N LYS A 151 4.63 -1.47 -20.02
CA LYS A 151 3.28 -0.87 -19.88
C LYS A 151 2.47 -1.44 -18.71
N ARG A 152 3.03 -2.37 -17.94
CA ARG A 152 2.35 -3.03 -16.81
C ARG A 152 2.84 -2.44 -15.51
N MET A 153 1.90 -2.03 -14.66
CA MET A 153 2.18 -1.70 -13.27
C MET A 153 2.21 -2.99 -12.46
N VAL A 154 3.25 -3.17 -11.65
CA VAL A 154 3.55 -4.41 -10.95
C VAL A 154 3.97 -4.12 -9.52
N LEU A 155 3.50 -4.94 -8.58
CA LEU A 155 3.98 -4.97 -7.20
C LEU A 155 4.64 -6.32 -6.92
N ASN A 156 5.80 -6.27 -6.28
CA ASN A 156 6.60 -7.45 -5.95
C ASN A 156 6.65 -7.66 -4.44
N TYR A 157 6.35 -8.87 -4.01
CA TYR A 157 6.60 -9.33 -2.64
C TYR A 157 7.66 -10.42 -2.65
N THR A 158 8.60 -10.34 -1.71
CA THR A 158 9.74 -11.25 -1.60
C THR A 158 9.79 -11.86 -0.20
N ASP A 159 10.75 -12.76 0.02
CA ASP A 159 11.09 -13.26 1.34
C ASP A 159 9.94 -13.98 2.07
N GLY A 160 9.06 -14.64 1.29
CA GLY A 160 8.03 -15.56 1.80
C GLY A 160 8.64 -16.84 2.37
N SER A 161 7.84 -17.88 2.61
CA SER A 161 8.31 -19.18 3.13
C SER A 161 9.36 -19.83 2.21
N PRO A 162 10.18 -20.78 2.71
CA PRO A 162 11.11 -21.53 1.86
C PRO A 162 10.40 -22.21 0.68
N CYS A 163 11.05 -22.26 -0.47
CA CYS A 163 10.55 -22.99 -1.62
C CYS A 163 10.68 -24.51 -1.41
N PRO A 164 9.86 -25.34 -2.08
CA PRO A 164 10.00 -26.79 -1.98
C PRO A 164 11.36 -27.27 -2.51
N ALA A 165 11.73 -28.49 -2.15
CA ALA A 165 12.93 -29.10 -2.72
C ALA A 165 12.82 -29.17 -4.25
N PRO A 166 13.92 -28.93 -4.99
CA PRO A 166 15.30 -28.79 -4.53
C PRO A 166 15.73 -27.36 -4.16
N SER A 167 14.88 -26.35 -4.33
CA SER A 167 15.23 -24.93 -4.19
C SER A 167 14.97 -24.35 -2.80
N GLN A 168 15.19 -25.13 -1.73
CA GLN A 168 14.89 -24.72 -0.35
C GLN A 168 15.68 -23.50 0.15
N SER A 169 16.81 -23.16 -0.50
CA SER A 169 17.57 -21.94 -0.24
C SER A 169 16.86 -20.68 -0.75
N SER A 170 15.95 -20.82 -1.72
CA SER A 170 15.14 -19.73 -2.26
C SER A 170 13.89 -19.51 -1.42
N ARG A 171 13.36 -18.28 -1.50
CA ARG A 171 12.16 -17.86 -0.77
C ARG A 171 11.02 -17.62 -1.75
N LYS A 172 9.82 -18.00 -1.34
CA LYS A 172 8.60 -17.77 -2.12
C LYS A 172 8.43 -16.28 -2.37
N SER A 173 7.96 -15.93 -3.57
CA SER A 173 7.76 -14.56 -3.99
C SER A 173 6.48 -14.41 -4.81
N THR A 174 5.97 -13.19 -4.85
CA THR A 174 4.73 -12.85 -5.54
C THR A 174 4.94 -11.68 -6.48
N ILE A 175 4.35 -11.76 -7.67
CA ILE A 175 4.23 -10.67 -8.63
C ILE A 175 2.75 -10.40 -8.86
N ILE A 176 2.32 -9.17 -8.56
CA ILE A 176 0.93 -8.72 -8.74
C ILE A 176 0.91 -7.73 -9.89
N SER A 177 0.20 -8.04 -10.97
CA SER A 177 0.00 -7.14 -12.11
C SER A 177 -1.33 -6.40 -11.97
N PHE A 178 -1.29 -5.07 -12.11
CA PHE A 178 -2.47 -4.23 -11.99
C PHE A 178 -3.06 -3.91 -13.37
N LEU A 179 -4.38 -4.02 -13.48
CA LEU A 179 -5.14 -3.59 -14.65
C LEU A 179 -6.15 -2.53 -14.26
N CYS A 180 -6.19 -1.47 -15.07
CA CYS A 180 -7.22 -0.47 -15.00
C CYS A 180 -8.57 -1.09 -15.37
N ASP A 181 -9.54 -0.92 -14.48
CA ASP A 181 -10.94 -1.18 -14.75
C ASP A 181 -11.76 0.00 -14.18
N ARG A 182 -12.18 0.91 -15.07
CA ARG A 182 -12.93 2.13 -14.68
C ARG A 182 -14.39 1.82 -14.38
N ASP A 183 -14.90 0.74 -14.95
CA ASP A 183 -16.33 0.42 -14.99
C ASP A 183 -16.68 -0.68 -13.98
N MET A 184 -15.81 -0.89 -12.97
CA MET A 184 -16.07 -1.86 -11.91
C MET A 184 -17.36 -1.52 -11.15
N ILE A 185 -18.29 -2.45 -11.20
CA ILE A 185 -19.51 -2.45 -10.40
C ILE A 185 -19.33 -3.52 -9.33
N GLY A 186 -19.03 -3.12 -8.10
CA GLY A 186 -18.79 -4.03 -6.98
C GLY A 186 -17.65 -3.58 -6.07
N PRO A 187 -16.84 -4.51 -5.52
CA PRO A 187 -15.73 -4.15 -4.63
C PRO A 187 -14.66 -3.30 -5.35
N PRO A 188 -13.85 -2.52 -4.62
CA PRO A 188 -12.90 -1.59 -5.23
C PRO A 188 -11.71 -2.28 -5.95
N ALA A 189 -11.57 -3.60 -5.78
CA ALA A 189 -10.69 -4.43 -6.58
C ALA A 189 -11.19 -5.88 -6.67
N THR A 190 -10.73 -6.58 -7.70
CA THR A 190 -10.89 -8.03 -7.84
C THR A 190 -9.53 -8.66 -8.05
N LEU A 191 -9.17 -9.61 -7.18
CA LEU A 191 -7.90 -10.33 -7.22
C LEU A 191 -8.09 -11.71 -7.86
N SER A 192 -7.25 -12.03 -8.83
CA SER A 192 -7.26 -13.28 -9.57
C SER A 192 -5.89 -13.95 -9.50
N TYR A 193 -5.87 -15.25 -9.23
CA TYR A 193 -4.66 -16.07 -9.34
C TYR A 193 -4.41 -16.42 -10.81
N VAL A 194 -3.19 -16.20 -11.28
CA VAL A 194 -2.79 -16.50 -12.66
C VAL A 194 -2.06 -17.85 -12.73
N GLY A 195 -1.21 -18.15 -11.76
CA GLY A 195 -0.46 -19.40 -11.75
C GLY A 195 0.84 -19.36 -10.95
N THR A 196 1.52 -20.50 -10.96
CA THR A 196 2.88 -20.72 -10.48
C THR A 196 3.54 -21.75 -11.39
N LEU A 197 4.86 -21.66 -11.56
CA LEU A 197 5.62 -22.63 -12.37
C LEU A 197 6.38 -23.63 -11.50
N ASP A 198 6.80 -23.22 -10.31
CA ASP A 198 7.80 -23.90 -9.47
C ASP A 198 7.34 -24.00 -8.01
N GLU A 199 6.07 -23.68 -7.73
CA GLU A 199 5.54 -23.51 -6.38
C GLU A 199 6.40 -22.58 -5.52
N CYS A 200 7.08 -21.61 -6.14
CA CYS A 200 7.99 -20.67 -5.50
C CYS A 200 7.71 -19.24 -5.95
N SER A 201 7.33 -19.05 -7.22
CA SER A 201 6.96 -17.77 -7.82
C SER A 201 5.47 -17.76 -8.16
N TYR A 202 4.72 -16.86 -7.54
CA TYR A 202 3.26 -16.77 -7.69
C TYR A 202 2.87 -15.50 -8.43
N PHE A 203 1.95 -15.64 -9.39
CA PHE A 203 1.51 -14.53 -10.23
C PHE A 203 0.03 -14.25 -10.00
N PHE A 204 -0.29 -12.99 -9.75
CA PHE A 204 -1.66 -12.52 -9.58
C PHE A 204 -1.96 -11.37 -10.50
N GLU A 205 -3.23 -11.23 -10.82
CA GLU A 205 -3.80 -10.11 -11.53
C GLU A 205 -4.80 -9.41 -10.60
N ILE A 206 -4.69 -8.08 -10.49
CA ILE A 206 -5.68 -7.27 -9.76
C ILE A 206 -6.30 -6.23 -10.71
N ARG A 207 -7.63 -6.25 -10.79
CA ARG A 207 -8.41 -5.26 -11.52
C ARG A 207 -8.95 -4.23 -10.55
N THR A 208 -8.74 -2.95 -10.83
CA THR A 208 -9.18 -1.84 -9.98
C THR A 208 -9.21 -0.52 -10.76
N SER A 209 -10.13 0.37 -10.38
CA SER A 209 -10.15 1.75 -10.88
C SER A 209 -8.95 2.57 -10.39
N ALA A 210 -8.32 2.19 -9.27
CA ALA A 210 -7.10 2.82 -8.76
C ALA A 210 -5.90 2.70 -9.74
N ALA A 211 -5.93 1.70 -10.63
CA ALA A 211 -4.91 1.46 -11.64
C ALA A 211 -5.13 2.26 -12.93
N CYS A 212 -6.12 3.15 -12.99
CA CYS A 212 -6.51 3.86 -14.21
C CYS A 212 -5.80 5.18 -14.48
N GLY A 213 -4.90 5.59 -13.60
CA GLY A 213 -4.13 6.82 -13.71
C GLY A 213 -5.00 8.07 -13.56
N GLY A 214 -4.74 8.87 -12.53
CA GLY A 214 -5.29 10.20 -12.39
C GLY A 214 -4.35 11.26 -12.96
N VAL A 215 -4.90 12.43 -13.25
CA VAL A 215 -4.09 13.65 -13.26
C VAL A 215 -3.75 13.96 -11.81
N ALA A 216 -2.46 14.13 -11.49
CA ALA A 216 -2.12 14.68 -10.19
C ALA A 216 -2.80 16.04 -10.08
N ALA A 217 -3.62 16.26 -9.05
CA ALA A 217 -4.06 17.60 -8.72
C ALA A 217 -2.78 18.38 -8.40
N SER A 218 -2.34 19.24 -9.30
CA SER A 218 -1.22 20.13 -9.06
C SER A 218 -1.62 21.03 -7.89
N SER A 219 -1.05 20.79 -6.72
CA SER A 219 -1.07 21.73 -5.60
C SER A 219 0.00 22.83 -5.76
N GLU A 220 0.50 23.02 -6.97
CA GLU A 220 1.17 24.26 -7.36
C GLU A 220 0.12 25.16 -7.98
N GLY A 221 0.02 26.39 -7.51
CA GLY A 221 -0.87 27.44 -8.01
C GLY A 221 -0.57 27.79 -9.47
N GLY A 222 -0.90 26.88 -10.37
CA GLY A 222 -0.85 27.07 -11.81
C GLY A 222 -1.89 28.12 -12.18
N LEU A 223 -1.42 29.29 -12.57
CA LEU A 223 -2.24 30.34 -13.16
C LEU A 223 -3.05 29.72 -14.30
N SER A 224 -4.36 29.61 -14.09
CA SER A 224 -5.33 29.35 -15.14
C SER A 224 -5.07 30.30 -16.32
N PRO A 225 -5.35 29.92 -17.57
CA PRO A 225 -5.34 30.84 -18.71
C PRO A 225 -6.17 32.13 -18.45
N ALA A 226 -7.12 32.09 -17.51
CA ALA A 226 -7.87 33.26 -17.05
C ALA A 226 -7.06 34.26 -16.20
N GLY A 227 -5.96 33.82 -15.56
CA GLY A 227 -5.10 34.65 -14.71
C GLY A 227 -4.15 35.56 -15.51
N TYR A 228 -3.73 35.13 -16.71
CA TYR A 228 -2.90 35.95 -17.60
C TYR A 228 -3.66 37.19 -18.11
N ILE A 229 -4.96 37.04 -18.41
CA ILE A 229 -5.79 38.14 -18.92
C ILE A 229 -6.02 39.22 -17.85
N LEU A 230 -6.10 38.86 -16.57
CA LEU A 230 -6.24 39.86 -15.50
C LEU A 230 -4.92 40.62 -15.22
N LEU A 231 -3.76 39.99 -15.42
CA LEU A 231 -2.46 40.65 -15.24
C LEU A 231 -2.18 41.67 -16.36
N GLU A 232 -2.56 41.37 -17.61
CA GLU A 232 -2.42 42.32 -18.73
C GLU A 232 -3.38 43.52 -18.60
N VAL A 233 -4.63 43.30 -18.16
CA VAL A 233 -5.60 44.41 -18.00
C VAL A 233 -5.18 45.36 -16.87
N ALA A 234 -4.55 44.86 -15.80
CA ALA A 234 -4.02 45.70 -14.72
C ALA A 234 -2.82 46.57 -15.15
N LEU A 235 -2.00 46.09 -16.09
CA LEU A 235 -0.86 46.87 -16.62
C LEU A 235 -1.28 47.92 -17.65
N ILE A 236 -2.41 47.73 -18.33
CA ILE A 236 -2.94 48.68 -19.32
C ILE A 236 -3.77 49.80 -18.67
N SER A 237 -4.40 49.55 -17.51
CA SER A 237 -5.22 50.54 -16.79
C SER A 237 -4.45 51.45 -15.83
N GLY A 238 -3.13 51.24 -15.69
CA GLY A 238 -2.24 52.02 -14.84
C GLY A 238 -1.38 53.07 -15.55
N ARG A 239 -1.73 53.49 -16.77
CA ARG A 239 -0.99 54.51 -17.53
C ARG A 239 -1.90 55.63 -18.03
#